data_AF-A0AAQ3NAI4-F1
#
_entry.id   AF-A0AAQ3NAI4-F1
#
_cell.length_a   1.000
_cell.length_b   1.000
_cell.length_c   1.000
_cell.angle_alpha   90.00
_cell.angle_beta   90.00
_cell.angle_gamma   90.00
#
_symmetry.space_group_name_H-M   'P 1'
#
loop_
_entity.id
_entity.type
_entity.pdbx_description
1 polymer ?
#
loop_
_entity_poly.entity_id
_entity_poly.type
_entity_poly.pdbx_seq_one_letter_code
_entity_poly.pdbx_strand_id
1 'polypeptide(L)'
;MEKRHNYIRKTAEHATQFFINPATSQPNVSGLILAGSADFKTDLSQENGFNQAIELSAELLSNVKFIQEKRLIGKYFEEISQDTGKYVFGVDDTLKALGMGAVEILIVWENLDINRYVLKDSSTGEILIKHFNKEQEANQSNFRDPVTSAELEVQEKMPLLEWFANEYKKFGCSLEFVTNKSQEGSQFCRGFGGIGGILRYQLDIRSFDELSDDGELSQDSE
;
A
#
# COMPACT_ATOMS: atom_id res chain seq x y z
N MET A 1 -16.27 46.70 -2.98
CA MET A 1 -14.89 46.20 -3.09
C MET A 1 -14.21 46.12 -1.72
N GLU A 2 -14.12 47.22 -0.98
CA GLU A 2 -13.38 47.29 0.30
C GLU A 2 -13.91 46.37 1.42
N LYS A 3 -15.24 46.24 1.57
CA LYS A 3 -15.84 45.30 2.54
C LYS A 3 -15.51 43.82 2.26
N ARG A 4 -15.36 43.45 0.99
CA ARG A 4 -14.99 42.08 0.56
C ARG A 4 -13.53 41.80 0.87
N HIS A 5 -12.64 42.74 0.57
CA HIS A 5 -11.22 42.61 0.87
C HIS A 5 -10.95 42.54 2.38
N ASN A 6 -11.63 43.37 3.19
CA ASN A 6 -11.55 43.29 4.65
C ASN A 6 -12.07 41.96 5.21
N TYR A 7 -13.10 41.38 4.59
CA TYR A 7 -13.63 40.08 4.99
C TYR A 7 -12.62 38.94 4.70
N ILE A 8 -11.99 38.96 3.53
CA ILE A 8 -10.95 37.99 3.14
C ILE A 8 -9.76 38.06 4.09
N ARG A 9 -9.25 39.26 4.38
CA ARG A 9 -8.14 39.47 5.31
C ARG A 9 -8.45 38.94 6.71
N LYS A 10 -9.62 39.31 7.27
CA LYS A 10 -10.04 38.82 8.60
C LYS A 10 -10.19 37.30 8.63
N THR A 11 -10.67 36.70 7.55
CA THR A 11 -10.81 35.25 7.44
C THR A 11 -9.44 34.57 7.45
N ALA A 12 -8.47 35.10 6.70
CA ALA A 12 -7.09 34.62 6.71
C ALA A 12 -6.44 34.75 8.09
N GLU A 13 -6.60 35.90 8.76
CA GLU A 13 -6.09 36.12 10.12
C GLU A 13 -6.65 35.13 11.13
N HIS A 14 -7.96 34.86 11.10
CA HIS A 14 -8.59 33.88 11.99
C HIS A 14 -8.11 32.46 11.67
N ALA A 15 -7.97 32.11 10.39
CA ALA A 15 -7.45 30.81 9.99
C ALA A 15 -6.03 30.58 10.55
N THR A 16 -5.14 31.57 10.44
CA THR A 16 -3.79 31.50 11.03
C THR A 16 -3.87 31.35 12.56
N GLN A 17 -4.73 32.11 13.25
CA GLN A 17 -4.84 32.02 14.72
C GLN A 17 -5.35 30.67 15.22
N PHE A 18 -6.31 30.06 14.53
CA PHE A 18 -6.90 28.80 14.96
C PHE A 18 -6.08 27.58 14.52
N PHE A 19 -5.52 27.64 13.31
CA PHE A 19 -4.87 26.48 12.70
C PHE A 19 -3.35 26.48 12.85
N ILE A 20 -2.73 27.57 13.31
CA ILE A 20 -1.29 27.65 13.59
C ILE A 20 -1.09 27.99 15.05
N ASN A 21 -0.27 27.18 15.73
CA ASN A 21 0.13 27.45 17.09
C ASN A 21 1.12 28.64 17.11
N PRO A 22 0.79 29.75 17.81
CA PRO A 22 1.62 30.95 17.80
C PRO A 22 2.97 30.79 18.51
N ALA A 23 3.13 29.78 19.37
CA ALA A 23 4.39 29.53 20.07
C ALA A 23 5.40 28.76 19.22
N THR A 24 4.92 27.87 18.35
CA THR A 24 5.77 27.01 17.50
C THR A 24 5.77 27.48 16.05
N SER A 25 4.85 28.36 15.66
CA SER A 25 4.53 28.67 14.26
C SER A 25 4.19 27.43 13.44
N GLN A 26 3.71 26.36 14.11
CA GLN A 26 3.38 25.10 13.46
C GLN A 26 1.85 24.88 13.42
N PRO A 27 1.31 24.37 12.31
CA PRO A 27 -0.07 23.94 12.22
C PRO A 27 -0.46 22.84 13.20
N ASN A 28 -1.69 22.90 13.69
CA ASN A 28 -2.28 21.94 14.62
C ASN A 28 -3.33 21.01 13.97
N VAL A 29 -3.49 21.07 12.65
CA VAL A 29 -4.44 20.28 11.86
C VAL A 29 -3.72 19.42 10.83
N SER A 30 -4.28 18.25 10.50
CA SER A 30 -3.74 17.31 9.51
C SER A 30 -4.14 17.62 8.06
N GLY A 31 -4.79 18.76 7.83
CA GLY A 31 -5.18 19.21 6.49
C GLY A 31 -6.08 20.43 6.55
N LEU A 32 -6.11 21.20 5.47
CA LEU A 32 -6.94 22.39 5.32
C LEU A 32 -7.74 22.29 4.02
N ILE A 33 -9.07 22.34 4.11
CA ILE A 33 -9.96 22.28 2.95
C ILE A 33 -10.62 23.65 2.77
N LEU A 34 -10.46 24.22 1.58
CA LEU A 34 -11.07 25.49 1.18
C LEU A 34 -12.39 25.24 0.48
N ALA A 35 -13.51 25.47 1.19
CA ALA A 35 -14.85 25.42 0.62
C ALA A 35 -15.39 26.84 0.38
N GLY A 36 -15.94 27.09 -0.81
CA GLY A 36 -16.46 28.40 -1.20
C GLY A 36 -16.50 28.63 -2.71
N SER A 37 -16.94 29.82 -3.13
CA SER A 37 -16.92 30.23 -4.53
C SER A 37 -15.48 30.29 -5.08
N ALA A 38 -15.33 30.05 -6.38
CA ALA A 38 -14.02 30.03 -7.04
C ALA A 38 -13.24 31.33 -6.80
N ASP A 39 -13.89 32.48 -6.99
CA ASP A 39 -13.27 33.79 -6.81
C ASP A 39 -12.80 34.02 -5.37
N PHE A 40 -13.57 33.56 -4.37
CA PHE A 40 -13.19 33.70 -2.96
C PHE A 40 -11.97 32.85 -2.61
N LYS A 41 -11.88 31.63 -3.16
CA LYS A 41 -10.71 30.76 -2.94
C LYS A 41 -9.45 31.35 -3.59
N THR A 42 -9.57 31.88 -4.80
CA THR A 42 -8.46 32.54 -5.50
C THR A 42 -7.99 33.77 -4.72
N ASP A 43 -8.89 34.65 -4.29
CA ASP A 43 -8.50 35.85 -3.54
C ASP A 43 -7.89 35.51 -2.17
N LEU A 44 -8.44 34.51 -1.46
CA LEU A 44 -7.91 34.08 -0.15
C LEU A 44 -6.53 33.41 -0.29
N SER A 45 -6.29 32.67 -1.37
CA SER A 45 -4.97 32.13 -1.72
C SER A 45 -3.97 33.19 -2.19
N GLN A 46 -4.37 34.44 -2.36
CA GLN A 46 -3.45 35.55 -2.66
C GLN A 46 -3.04 36.32 -1.40
N GLU A 47 -3.65 36.04 -0.24
CA GLU A 47 -3.27 36.67 1.02
C GLU A 47 -1.98 36.05 1.58
N ASN A 48 -0.97 36.90 1.82
CA ASN A 48 0.37 36.48 2.24
C ASN A 48 0.37 35.62 3.53
N GLY A 49 -0.44 35.99 4.53
CA GLY A 49 -0.51 35.25 5.79
C GLY A 49 -1.12 33.86 5.66
N PHE A 50 -1.98 33.67 4.66
CA PHE A 50 -2.62 32.39 4.38
C PHE A 50 -1.71 31.48 3.55
N ASN A 51 -0.96 32.03 2.58
CA ASN A 51 0.05 31.27 1.84
C ASN A 51 1.18 30.78 2.74
N GLN A 52 1.66 31.61 3.67
CA GLN A 52 2.65 31.18 4.65
C GLN A 52 2.11 30.03 5.52
N ALA A 53 0.82 30.08 5.89
CA ALA A 53 0.19 29.00 6.63
C ALA A 53 0.11 27.70 5.82
N ILE A 54 -0.19 27.79 4.52
CA ILE A 54 -0.21 26.65 3.59
C ILE A 54 1.18 26.05 3.43
N GLU A 55 2.22 26.86 3.23
CA GLU A 55 3.60 26.39 3.06
C GLU A 55 4.12 25.67 4.32
N LEU A 56 3.94 26.29 5.50
CA LEU A 56 4.32 25.68 6.78
C LEU A 56 3.50 24.39 7.06
N SER A 57 2.24 24.36 6.64
CA SER A 57 1.40 23.17 6.72
C SER A 57 1.86 22.09 5.77
N ALA A 58 2.21 22.40 4.52
CA ALA A 58 2.60 21.41 3.54
C ALA A 58 3.83 20.59 4.01
N GLU A 59 4.83 21.24 4.59
CA GLU A 59 6.02 20.57 5.13
C GLU A 59 5.68 19.66 6.31
N LEU A 60 4.87 20.15 7.27
CA LEU A 60 4.46 19.35 8.42
C LEU A 60 3.51 18.21 8.04
N LEU A 61 2.62 18.42 7.08
CA LEU A 61 1.71 17.38 6.57
C LEU A 61 2.47 16.27 5.86
N SER A 62 3.51 16.62 5.09
CA SER A 62 4.46 15.65 4.55
C SER A 62 5.15 14.86 5.68
N ASN A 63 5.58 15.56 6.74
CA ASN A 63 6.17 14.93 7.92
C ASN A 63 5.17 14.04 8.67
N VAL A 64 3.88 14.39 8.72
CA VAL A 64 2.83 13.58 9.36
C VAL A 64 2.65 12.26 8.61
N LYS A 65 2.61 12.27 7.27
CA LYS A 65 2.54 11.03 6.48
C LYS A 65 3.77 10.15 6.73
N PHE A 66 4.95 10.76 6.80
CA PHE A 66 6.20 10.06 7.14
C PHE A 66 6.18 9.46 8.56
N ILE A 67 5.67 10.20 9.56
CA ILE A 67 5.55 9.72 10.94
C ILE A 67 4.53 8.57 11.04
N GLN A 68 3.41 8.66 10.31
CA GLN A 68 2.41 7.59 10.25
C GLN A 68 3.00 6.33 9.61
N GLU A 69 3.68 6.46 8.46
CA GLU A 69 4.40 5.36 7.81
C GLU A 69 5.39 4.70 8.78
N LYS A 70 6.23 5.49 9.44
CA LYS A 70 7.21 5.00 10.41
C LYS A 70 6.55 4.22 11.55
N ARG A 71 5.43 4.72 12.08
CA ARG A 71 4.66 4.05 13.14
C ARG A 71 4.03 2.74 12.65
N LEU A 72 3.49 2.72 11.44
CA LEU A 72 2.87 1.54 10.85
C LEU A 72 3.89 0.41 10.66
N ILE A 73 5.03 0.73 10.03
CA ILE A 73 6.11 -0.24 9.81
C ILE A 73 6.75 -0.65 11.14
N GLY A 74 6.87 0.28 12.10
CA GLY A 74 7.28 -0.02 13.46
C GLY A 74 6.40 -1.09 14.12
N LYS A 75 5.07 -0.92 14.07
CA LYS A 75 4.10 -1.91 14.57
C LYS A 75 4.26 -3.27 13.87
N TYR A 76 4.46 -3.27 12.55
CA TYR A 76 4.71 -4.49 11.79
C TYR A 76 5.99 -5.22 12.27
N PHE A 77 7.08 -4.50 12.50
CA PHE A 77 8.32 -5.10 13.02
C PHE A 77 8.20 -5.54 14.48
N GLU A 78 7.38 -4.87 15.29
CA GLU A 78 7.07 -5.32 16.64
C GLU A 78 6.42 -6.72 16.62
N GLU A 79 5.41 -6.94 15.77
CA GLU A 79 4.75 -8.26 15.61
C GLU A 79 5.75 -9.35 15.18
N ILE A 80 6.70 -9.02 14.29
CA ILE A 80 7.78 -9.94 13.89
C ILE A 80 8.71 -10.24 15.07
N SER A 81 9.17 -9.21 15.77
CA SER A 81 10.16 -9.36 16.86
C SER A 81 9.61 -10.09 18.09
N GLN A 82 8.30 -10.00 18.31
CA GLN A 82 7.60 -10.65 19.41
C GLN A 82 7.14 -12.08 19.04
N ASP A 83 7.35 -12.51 17.80
CA ASP A 83 6.93 -13.80 17.26
C ASP A 83 5.44 -14.11 17.55
N THR A 84 4.58 -13.09 17.40
CA THR A 84 3.13 -13.23 17.65
C THR A 84 2.44 -14.07 16.57
N GLY A 85 3.12 -14.31 15.45
CA GLY A 85 2.60 -14.92 14.24
C GLY A 85 1.46 -14.14 13.58
N LYS A 86 1.30 -12.85 13.89
CA LYS A 86 0.29 -11.95 13.30
C LYS A 86 0.86 -11.07 12.18
N TYR A 87 1.79 -11.61 11.42
CA TYR A 87 2.42 -10.91 10.30
C TYR A 87 2.55 -11.84 9.10
N VAL A 88 2.64 -11.26 7.93
CA VAL A 88 2.91 -11.98 6.67
C VAL A 88 3.85 -11.14 5.82
N PHE A 89 4.74 -11.80 5.08
CA PHE A 89 5.68 -11.17 4.15
C PHE A 89 5.80 -12.02 2.90
N GLY A 90 6.26 -11.40 1.81
CA GLY A 90 6.37 -12.10 0.52
C GLY A 90 5.04 -12.16 -0.23
N VAL A 91 5.12 -12.26 -1.56
CA VAL A 91 3.94 -12.13 -2.42
C VAL A 91 2.99 -13.30 -2.23
N ASP A 92 3.50 -14.53 -2.27
CA ASP A 92 2.69 -15.74 -2.24
C ASP A 92 1.93 -15.88 -0.92
N ASP A 93 2.62 -15.74 0.21
CA ASP A 93 2.01 -15.84 1.52
C ASP A 93 1.04 -14.69 1.79
N THR A 94 1.38 -13.47 1.38
CA THR A 94 0.48 -12.32 1.54
C THR A 94 -0.81 -12.50 0.75
N LEU A 95 -0.72 -13.04 -0.47
CA LEU A 95 -1.90 -13.33 -1.29
C LEU A 95 -2.73 -14.50 -0.75
N LYS A 96 -2.10 -15.56 -0.24
CA LYS A 96 -2.79 -16.66 0.45
C LYS A 96 -3.56 -16.10 1.66
N ALA A 97 -2.90 -15.33 2.52
CA ALA A 97 -3.51 -14.70 3.69
C ALA A 97 -4.62 -13.71 3.32
N LEU A 98 -4.45 -12.96 2.22
CA LEU A 98 -5.46 -12.05 1.71
C LEU A 98 -6.70 -12.80 1.20
N GLY A 99 -6.51 -13.93 0.49
CA GLY A 99 -7.58 -14.80 0.02
C GLY A 99 -8.40 -15.42 1.16
N MET A 100 -7.76 -15.69 2.30
CA MET A 100 -8.44 -16.14 3.53
C MET A 100 -9.15 -15.01 4.29
N GLY A 101 -8.97 -13.74 3.90
CA GLY A 101 -9.49 -12.59 4.65
C GLY A 101 -8.80 -12.38 6.01
N ALA A 102 -7.61 -12.95 6.20
CA ALA A 102 -6.86 -12.89 7.45
C ALA A 102 -6.13 -11.55 7.65
N VAL A 103 -5.88 -10.83 6.55
CA VAL A 103 -5.12 -9.56 6.56
C VAL A 103 -5.98 -8.43 7.11
N GLU A 104 -5.49 -7.77 8.16
CA GLU A 104 -6.08 -6.53 8.69
C GLU A 104 -5.58 -5.34 7.89
N ILE A 105 -4.26 -5.18 7.83
CA ILE A 105 -3.58 -4.07 7.16
C ILE A 105 -2.59 -4.65 6.17
N LEU A 106 -2.81 -4.40 4.88
CA LEU A 106 -1.92 -4.75 3.79
C LEU A 106 -0.95 -3.59 3.56
N ILE A 107 0.34 -3.84 3.71
CA ILE A 107 1.41 -2.87 3.57
C ILE A 107 2.14 -3.14 2.25
N VAL A 108 2.12 -2.17 1.34
CA VAL A 108 2.72 -2.32 0.00
C VAL A 108 3.66 -1.16 -0.28
N TRP A 109 4.85 -1.47 -0.78
CA TRP A 109 5.77 -0.44 -1.24
C TRP A 109 5.27 0.21 -2.53
N GLU A 110 5.29 1.54 -2.59
CA GLU A 110 4.80 2.31 -3.75
C GLU A 110 5.51 1.98 -5.07
N ASN A 111 6.77 1.52 -5.01
CA ASN A 111 7.56 1.15 -6.19
C ASN A 111 7.73 -0.39 -6.28
N LEU A 112 6.73 -1.15 -5.84
CA LEU A 112 6.73 -2.60 -5.96
C LEU A 112 6.78 -3.01 -7.44
N ASP A 113 7.89 -3.66 -7.82
CA ASP A 113 8.18 -4.03 -9.20
C ASP A 113 7.73 -5.46 -9.50
N ILE A 114 6.45 -5.73 -9.24
CA ILE A 114 5.84 -7.05 -9.39
C ILE A 114 4.59 -6.93 -10.24
N ASN A 115 4.52 -7.76 -11.28
CA ASN A 115 3.40 -7.82 -12.19
C ASN A 115 2.61 -9.11 -11.95
N ARG A 116 1.28 -8.99 -12.00
CA ARG A 116 0.33 -10.10 -11.99
C ARG A 116 0.04 -10.50 -13.43
N TYR A 117 0.28 -11.77 -13.75
CA TYR A 117 0.00 -12.38 -15.04
C TYR A 117 -1.16 -13.35 -14.92
N VAL A 118 -2.12 -13.21 -15.82
CA VAL A 118 -3.15 -14.20 -16.04
C VAL A 118 -2.72 -15.01 -17.26
N LEU A 119 -2.22 -16.21 -16.97
CA LEU A 119 -1.74 -17.15 -17.95
C LEU A 119 -2.84 -18.16 -18.28
N LYS A 120 -2.96 -18.54 -19.54
CA LYS A 120 -3.84 -19.62 -19.98
C LYS A 120 -3.00 -20.74 -20.55
N ASP A 121 -3.23 -21.95 -20.10
CA ASP A 121 -2.65 -23.11 -20.75
C ASP A 121 -3.38 -23.36 -22.08
N SER A 122 -2.60 -23.40 -23.16
CA SER A 122 -3.09 -23.69 -24.51
C SER A 122 -3.62 -25.12 -24.66
N SER A 123 -3.16 -26.04 -23.81
CA SER A 123 -3.45 -27.48 -23.89
C SER A 123 -4.65 -27.89 -23.03
N THR A 124 -4.74 -27.40 -21.80
CA THR A 124 -5.82 -27.74 -20.85
C THR A 124 -6.93 -26.68 -20.82
N GLY A 125 -6.63 -25.45 -21.25
CA GLY A 125 -7.53 -24.31 -21.14
C GLY A 125 -7.61 -23.71 -19.73
N GLU A 126 -6.84 -24.23 -18.76
CA GLU A 126 -6.81 -23.74 -17.38
C GLU A 126 -6.19 -22.34 -17.29
N ILE A 127 -6.67 -21.55 -16.33
CA ILE A 127 -6.20 -20.19 -16.08
C ILE A 127 -5.34 -20.20 -14.81
N LEU A 128 -4.06 -19.87 -14.97
CA LEU A 128 -3.07 -19.77 -13.91
C LEU A 128 -2.74 -18.31 -13.65
N ILE A 129 -2.81 -17.89 -12.39
CA ILE A 129 -2.39 -16.55 -11.99
C ILE A 129 -0.99 -16.66 -11.38
N LYS A 130 0.00 -16.02 -11.98
CA LYS A 130 1.37 -15.96 -11.47
C LYS A 130 1.81 -14.53 -11.23
N HIS A 131 2.70 -14.34 -10.27
CA HIS A 131 3.28 -13.05 -9.92
C HIS A 131 4.77 -13.10 -10.20
N PHE A 132 5.26 -12.19 -11.05
CA PHE A 132 6.66 -12.17 -11.44
C PHE A 132 7.29 -10.81 -11.16
N ASN A 133 8.53 -10.84 -10.67
CA ASN A 133 9.41 -9.68 -10.68
C ASN A 133 10.07 -9.53 -12.07
N LYS A 134 10.78 -8.42 -12.31
CA LYS A 134 11.47 -8.17 -13.59
C LYS A 134 12.48 -9.25 -14.00
N GLU A 135 13.15 -9.88 -13.04
CA GLU A 135 14.15 -10.92 -13.30
C GLU A 135 13.49 -12.24 -13.72
N GLN A 136 12.37 -12.57 -13.10
CA GLN A 136 11.55 -13.74 -13.40
C GLN A 136 10.78 -13.57 -14.72
N GLU A 137 10.37 -12.34 -15.05
CA GLU A 137 9.79 -12.02 -16.36
C GLU A 137 10.79 -12.30 -17.51
N ALA A 138 12.09 -12.06 -17.29
CA ALA A 138 13.11 -12.32 -18.30
C ALA A 138 13.34 -13.82 -18.58
N ASN A 139 12.95 -14.69 -17.64
CA ASN A 139 13.12 -16.13 -17.77
C ASN A 139 11.92 -16.77 -18.47
N GLN A 140 12.09 -17.11 -19.76
CA GLN A 140 11.07 -17.79 -20.57
C GLN A 140 10.58 -19.13 -19.99
N SER A 141 11.38 -19.77 -19.14
CA SER A 141 11.01 -20.99 -18.42
C SER A 141 9.78 -20.80 -17.52
N ASN A 142 9.54 -19.58 -17.01
CA ASN A 142 8.42 -19.29 -16.12
C ASN A 142 7.07 -19.25 -16.83
N PHE A 143 7.08 -19.11 -18.16
CA PHE A 143 5.92 -19.16 -19.05
C PHE A 143 5.72 -20.55 -19.66
N ARG A 144 6.43 -21.55 -19.17
CA ARG A 144 6.19 -22.95 -19.51
C ARG A 144 5.58 -23.67 -18.32
N ASP A 145 4.64 -24.53 -18.61
CA ASP A 145 4.03 -25.38 -17.60
C ASP A 145 5.08 -26.38 -17.09
N PRO A 146 5.29 -26.50 -15.75
CA PRO A 146 6.26 -27.44 -15.19
C PRO A 146 5.94 -28.91 -15.49
N VAL A 147 4.69 -29.26 -15.76
CA VAL A 147 4.23 -30.64 -15.97
C VAL A 147 4.14 -30.98 -17.46
N THR A 148 3.56 -30.11 -18.28
CA THR A 148 3.30 -30.39 -19.70
C THR A 148 4.34 -29.79 -20.64
N SER A 149 5.25 -28.94 -20.14
CA SER A 149 6.18 -28.12 -20.95
C SER A 149 5.48 -27.29 -22.04
N ALA A 150 4.15 -27.13 -21.94
CA ALA A 150 3.35 -26.36 -22.86
C ALA A 150 3.59 -24.87 -22.64
N GLU A 151 3.52 -24.08 -23.72
CA GLU A 151 3.64 -22.62 -23.62
C GLU A 151 2.34 -22.04 -23.07
N LEU A 152 2.47 -21.28 -21.99
CA LEU A 152 1.38 -20.56 -21.35
C LEU A 152 1.18 -19.23 -22.08
N GLU A 153 -0.03 -19.01 -22.59
CA GLU A 153 -0.40 -17.78 -23.26
C GLU A 153 -0.69 -16.69 -22.22
N VAL A 154 -0.08 -15.52 -22.36
CA VAL A 154 -0.35 -14.37 -21.51
C VAL A 154 -1.65 -13.71 -21.97
N GLN A 155 -2.74 -13.90 -21.23
CA GLN A 155 -4.00 -13.20 -21.52
C GLN A 155 -3.98 -11.77 -20.99
N GLU A 156 -3.47 -11.59 -19.76
CA GLU A 156 -3.49 -10.28 -19.09
C GLU A 156 -2.21 -10.07 -18.29
N LYS A 157 -1.68 -8.85 -18.37
CA LYS A 157 -0.56 -8.36 -17.55
C LYS A 157 -0.99 -7.07 -16.88
N MET A 158 -0.95 -7.04 -15.55
CA MET A 158 -1.31 -5.87 -14.76
C MET A 158 -0.30 -5.69 -13.60
N PRO A 159 0.12 -4.46 -13.26
CA PRO A 159 0.90 -4.21 -12.06
C PRO A 159 0.16 -4.68 -10.80
N LEU A 160 0.84 -5.41 -9.92
CA LEU A 160 0.20 -5.94 -8.70
C LEU A 160 -0.32 -4.81 -7.78
N LEU A 161 0.38 -3.67 -7.77
CA LEU A 161 -0.02 -2.47 -7.03
C LEU A 161 -1.37 -1.92 -7.51
N GLU A 162 -1.61 -1.89 -8.82
CA GLU A 162 -2.87 -1.45 -9.41
C GLU A 162 -4.00 -2.43 -9.08
N TRP A 163 -3.71 -3.74 -9.15
CA TRP A 163 -4.66 -4.78 -8.78
C TRP A 163 -5.11 -4.64 -7.32
N PHE A 164 -4.17 -4.42 -6.39
CA PHE A 164 -4.51 -4.17 -4.99
C PHE A 164 -5.41 -2.95 -4.82
N ALA A 165 -5.12 -1.84 -5.50
CA ALA A 165 -5.92 -0.62 -5.39
C ALA A 165 -7.40 -0.82 -5.82
N ASN A 166 -7.65 -1.76 -6.73
CA ASN A 166 -9.00 -2.07 -7.21
C ASN A 166 -9.71 -3.11 -6.33
N GLU A 167 -8.99 -4.13 -5.83
CA GLU A 167 -9.60 -5.32 -5.25
C GLU A 167 -9.53 -5.39 -3.71
N TYR A 168 -8.68 -4.58 -3.05
CA TYR A 168 -8.46 -4.66 -1.59
C TYR A 168 -9.76 -4.59 -0.76
N LYS A 169 -10.73 -3.80 -1.22
CA LYS A 169 -12.02 -3.63 -0.52
C LYS A 169 -12.84 -4.92 -0.44
N LYS A 170 -12.69 -5.83 -1.41
CA LYS A 170 -13.42 -7.10 -1.43
C LYS A 170 -12.93 -8.05 -0.33
N PHE A 171 -11.66 -7.94 0.04
CA PHE A 171 -11.04 -8.73 1.10
C PHE A 171 -11.24 -8.14 2.50
N GLY A 172 -11.78 -6.91 2.59
CA GLY A 172 -12.02 -6.23 3.85
C GLY A 172 -10.75 -5.79 4.57
N CYS A 173 -9.61 -5.69 3.89
CA CYS A 173 -8.37 -5.19 4.48
C CYS A 173 -8.20 -3.68 4.26
N SER A 174 -7.35 -3.05 5.07
CA SER A 174 -6.88 -1.68 4.85
C SER A 174 -5.59 -1.71 4.03
N LEU A 175 -5.58 -1.06 2.86
CA LEU A 175 -4.40 -0.96 2.01
C LEU A 175 -3.61 0.32 2.35
N GLU A 176 -2.35 0.15 2.75
CA GLU A 176 -1.43 1.24 3.09
C GLU A 176 -0.19 1.21 2.19
N PHE A 177 0.08 2.34 1.54
CA PHE A 177 1.28 2.50 0.71
C PHE A 177 2.42 3.14 1.49
N VAL A 178 3.58 2.51 1.45
CA VAL A 178 4.79 2.97 2.14
C VAL A 178 5.89 3.33 1.15
N THR A 179 6.84 4.13 1.61
CA THR A 179 8.05 4.54 0.88
C THR A 179 9.30 3.93 1.52
N ASN A 180 10.45 4.10 0.87
CA ASN A 180 11.75 3.66 1.39
C ASN A 180 12.55 4.80 2.04
N LYS A 181 11.93 5.95 2.33
CA LYS A 181 12.62 7.14 2.86
C LYS A 181 13.02 6.99 4.32
N SER A 182 12.26 6.21 5.10
CA SER A 182 12.55 5.89 6.49
C SER A 182 13.55 4.73 6.59
N GLN A 183 14.23 4.60 7.74
CA GLN A 183 15.10 3.45 7.99
C GLN A 183 14.27 2.15 8.00
N GLU A 184 13.11 2.19 8.65
CA GLU A 184 12.16 1.11 8.74
C GLU A 184 11.59 0.76 7.35
N GLY A 185 11.20 1.76 6.56
CA GLY A 185 10.73 1.56 5.18
C GLY A 185 11.80 0.97 4.26
N SER A 186 13.04 1.43 4.39
CA SER A 186 14.18 0.83 3.67
C SER A 186 14.38 -0.65 4.05
N GLN A 187 14.25 -1.01 5.33
CA GLN A 187 14.33 -2.40 5.79
C GLN A 187 13.15 -3.24 5.28
N PHE A 188 11.93 -2.69 5.28
CA PHE A 188 10.76 -3.36 4.75
C PHE A 188 10.92 -3.68 3.25
N CYS A 189 11.34 -2.69 2.45
CA CYS A 189 11.51 -2.86 1.01
C CYS A 189 12.63 -3.84 0.66
N ARG A 190 13.80 -3.73 1.30
CA ARG A 190 14.98 -4.55 0.97
C ARG A 190 15.00 -5.90 1.67
N GLY A 191 14.46 -5.98 2.89
CA GLY A 191 14.50 -7.19 3.72
C GLY A 191 13.30 -8.11 3.49
N PHE A 192 12.12 -7.56 3.21
CA PHE A 192 10.86 -8.30 3.12
C PHE A 192 10.20 -8.23 1.73
N GLY A 193 10.93 -7.76 0.72
CA GLY A 193 10.46 -7.71 -0.67
C GLY A 193 9.42 -6.62 -0.94
N GLY A 194 9.22 -5.67 -0.02
CA GLY A 194 8.32 -4.53 -0.22
C GLY A 194 6.83 -4.87 -0.22
N ILE A 195 6.45 -6.07 0.23
CA ILE A 195 5.08 -6.50 0.41
C ILE A 195 4.94 -7.30 1.70
N GLY A 196 3.88 -7.01 2.45
CA GLY A 196 3.56 -7.72 3.67
C GLY A 196 2.26 -7.21 4.29
N GLY A 197 1.93 -7.71 5.46
CA GLY A 197 0.73 -7.27 6.16
C GLY A 197 0.70 -7.69 7.61
N ILE A 198 -0.16 -6.99 8.36
CA ILE A 198 -0.53 -7.35 9.73
C ILE A 198 -1.81 -8.15 9.66
N LEU A 199 -1.81 -9.32 10.30
CA LEU A 199 -2.93 -10.25 10.31
C LEU A 199 -3.84 -9.97 11.52
N ARG A 200 -5.14 -10.21 11.35
CA ARG A 200 -6.16 -10.08 12.41
C ARG A 200 -5.98 -11.12 13.52
N TYR A 201 -5.47 -12.29 13.16
CA TYR A 201 -5.24 -13.43 14.03
C TYR A 201 -3.93 -14.13 13.64
N GLN A 202 -3.39 -14.91 14.57
CA GLN A 202 -2.18 -15.68 14.33
C GLN A 202 -2.45 -16.70 13.23
N LEU A 203 -1.61 -16.72 12.20
CA LEU A 203 -1.72 -17.67 11.10
C LEU A 203 -0.40 -18.42 10.99
N ASP A 204 -0.46 -19.73 11.09
CA ASP A 204 0.71 -20.58 10.93
C ASP A 204 0.88 -20.88 9.44
N ILE A 205 1.64 -20.01 8.76
CA ILE A 205 1.86 -20.06 7.31
C ILE A 205 2.65 -21.33 6.93
N ARG A 206 3.50 -21.84 7.83
CA ARG A 206 4.32 -23.04 7.60
C ARG A 206 3.49 -24.30 7.34
N SER A 207 2.33 -24.40 8.00
CA SER A 207 1.40 -25.52 7.80
C SER A 207 0.72 -25.54 6.42
N PHE A 208 0.79 -24.45 5.65
CA PHE A 208 0.16 -24.41 4.32
C PHE A 208 1.07 -24.90 3.20
N ASP A 209 2.39 -24.90 3.39
CA ASP A 209 3.31 -25.48 2.40
C ASP A 209 3.25 -27.02 2.41
N GLU A 210 2.94 -27.64 3.55
CA GLU A 210 2.75 -29.09 3.67
C GLU A 210 1.48 -29.58 2.95
N LEU A 211 0.43 -28.76 2.86
CA LEU A 211 -0.83 -29.15 2.18
C LEU A 211 -0.77 -29.00 0.66
N SER A 212 0.22 -28.28 0.13
CA SER A 212 0.44 -28.14 -1.32
C SER A 212 1.25 -29.28 -1.95
N ASP A 213 1.86 -30.16 -1.14
CA ASP A 213 2.67 -31.29 -1.62
C ASP A 213 1.89 -32.63 -1.64
N ASP A 214 0.68 -32.69 -1.05
CA ASP A 214 -0.18 -33.90 -1.07
C ASP A 214 -1.04 -34.02 -2.34
N GLY A 215 -0.48 -33.60 -3.48
CA GLY A 215 -1.15 -33.52 -4.78
C GLY A 215 -0.73 -34.55 -5.83
N GLU A 216 0.19 -35.48 -5.54
CA GLU A 216 0.58 -36.55 -6.49
C GLU A 216 0.23 -37.97 -6.00
N LEU A 217 -0.77 -38.54 -6.68
CA LEU A 217 -0.96 -39.95 -7.05
C LEU A 217 -1.48 -40.97 -6.00
N SER A 218 -2.81 -41.01 -5.95
CA SER A 218 -3.69 -42.18 -6.11
C SER A 218 -3.15 -43.62 -6.17
N GLN A 219 -3.99 -44.51 -5.59
CA GLN A 219 -4.37 -45.88 -6.00
C GLN A 219 -3.60 -47.10 -5.45
N ASP A 220 -4.34 -47.82 -4.59
CA ASP A 220 -4.53 -49.28 -4.49
C ASP A 220 -3.36 -50.28 -4.35
N SER A 221 -3.68 -51.38 -3.65
CA SER A 221 -2.97 -52.67 -3.47
C SER A 221 -2.11 -52.72 -2.19
N GLU A 222 -2.29 -53.60 -1.20
CA GLU A 222 -3.01 -54.88 -1.01
C GLU A 222 -3.50 -55.00 0.44
#